data_AF-A0A060C8G6-F1
#
_entry.id   AF-A0A060C8G6-F1
#
_cell.length_a   1.000
_cell.length_b   1.000
_cell.length_c   1.000
_cell.angle_alpha   90.00
_cell.angle_beta   90.00
_cell.angle_gamma   90.00
#
_symmetry.space_group_name_H-M   'P 1'
#
loop_
_entity.id
_entity.type
_entity.pdbx_description
1 polymer ?
#
loop_
_entity_poly.entity_id
_entity_poly.type
_entity_poly.pdbx_seq_one_letter_code
_entity_poly.pdbx_strand_id
1 'polypeptide(L)' 'MDREMMAFTYMHSTTLLLVKRANRYFPIIEPILKANGVPDDFKYLMVIESNLNAIARSPAGAAGLWQFMPATGREFG' A
#
# COMPACT_ATOMS: atom_id res chain seq x y z
N MET A 1 28.73 -9.50 0.99
CA MET A 1 27.28 -9.35 1.25
C MET A 1 26.72 -8.09 0.57
N ASP A 2 27.46 -6.98 0.60
CA ASP A 2 27.00 -5.70 0.01
C ASP A 2 26.87 -5.70 -1.52
N ARG A 3 27.72 -6.42 -2.25
CA ARG A 3 27.64 -6.50 -3.72
C ARG A 3 26.38 -7.22 -4.21
N GLU A 4 26.05 -8.33 -3.57
CA GLU A 4 24.81 -9.08 -3.84
C GLU A 4 23.59 -8.22 -3.46
N MET A 5 23.62 -7.58 -2.29
CA MET A 5 22.54 -6.69 -1.87
C MET A 5 22.35 -5.51 -2.82
N MET A 6 23.44 -4.95 -3.38
CA MET A 6 23.38 -3.92 -4.42
C MET A 6 22.81 -4.44 -5.75
N ALA A 7 23.21 -5.63 -6.21
CA ALA A 7 22.66 -6.23 -7.42
C ALA A 7 21.16 -6.57 -7.28
N PHE A 8 20.76 -7.13 -6.13
CA PHE A 8 19.37 -7.42 -5.82
C PHE A 8 18.52 -6.16 -5.67
N THR A 9 19.02 -5.12 -5.00
CA THR A 9 18.32 -3.83 -4.91
C THR A 9 18.23 -3.14 -6.26
N TYR A 10 19.22 -3.29 -7.14
CA TYR A 10 19.17 -2.69 -8.47
C TYR A 10 18.09 -3.33 -9.36
N MET A 11 17.99 -4.66 -9.36
CA MET A 11 17.01 -5.39 -10.19
C MET A 11 15.60 -5.47 -9.56
N HIS A 12 15.50 -5.42 -8.23
CA HIS A 12 14.24 -5.62 -7.49
C HIS A 12 13.95 -4.51 -6.46
N SER A 13 14.48 -3.30 -6.67
CA SER A 13 14.29 -2.13 -5.78
C SER A 13 12.83 -1.91 -5.40
N THR A 14 11.92 -2.00 -6.37
CA THR A 14 10.47 -1.85 -6.16
C THR A 14 9.93 -2.93 -5.22
N THR A 15 10.28 -4.20 -5.44
CA THR A 15 9.84 -5.31 -4.59
C THR A 15 10.34 -5.16 -3.16
N LEU A 16 11.62 -4.82 -2.97
CA LEU A 16 12.19 -4.55 -1.66
C LEU A 16 11.49 -3.37 -0.96
N LEU A 17 11.20 -2.30 -1.69
CA LEU A 17 10.46 -1.15 -1.17
C LEU A 17 9.03 -1.54 -0.75
N LEU A 18 8.34 -2.36 -1.55
CA LEU A 18 7.01 -2.86 -1.24
C LEU A 18 7.00 -3.72 0.02
N VAL A 19 7.94 -4.67 0.15
CA VAL A 19 8.08 -5.49 1.37
C VAL A 19 8.34 -4.61 2.61
N LYS A 20 9.23 -3.63 2.50
CA LYS A 20 9.51 -2.68 3.58
C LYS A 20 8.26 -1.89 3.99
N ARG A 21 7.47 -1.41 3.02
CA ARG A 21 6.22 -0.69 3.29
C ARG A 21 5.13 -1.61 3.85
N ALA A 22 5.03 -2.85 3.37
CA ALA A 22 4.06 -3.83 3.85
C ALA A 22 4.28 -4.09 5.34
N ASN A 23 5.53 -4.32 5.75
CA ASN A 23 5.90 -4.49 7.16
C ASN A 23 5.56 -3.28 8.04
N ARG A 24 5.42 -2.08 7.46
CA ARG A 24 5.00 -0.87 8.17
C ARG A 24 3.48 -0.75 8.29
N TYR A 25 2.73 -1.08 7.23
CA TYR A 25 1.30 -0.82 7.16
C TYR A 25 0.44 -2.02 7.56
N PHE A 26 0.84 -3.25 7.22
CA PHE A 26 0.02 -4.43 7.48
C PHE A 26 -0.30 -4.62 8.96
N PRO A 27 0.65 -4.49 9.91
CA PRO A 27 0.33 -4.62 11.34
C PRO A 27 -0.68 -3.59 11.86
N ILE A 28 -0.83 -2.45 11.17
CA ILE A 28 -1.80 -1.40 11.51
C ILE A 28 -3.16 -1.71 10.87
N ILE A 29 -3.16 -2.18 9.62
CA ILE A 29 -4.39 -2.38 8.83
C ILE A 29 -5.08 -3.70 9.19
N GLU A 30 -4.34 -4.78 9.43
CA GLU A 30 -4.89 -6.10 9.79
C GLU A 30 -5.89 -6.05 10.96
N PRO A 31 -5.58 -5.43 12.12
CA PRO A 31 -6.55 -5.33 13.20
C PRO A 31 -7.76 -4.46 12.84
N ILE A 32 -7.60 -3.44 11.99
CA ILE A 32 -8.69 -2.58 11.52
C ILE A 32 -9.63 -3.36 10.60
N LEU A 33 -9.09 -4.12 9.64
CA LEU A 33 -9.90 -4.97 8.76
C LEU A 33 -10.69 -5.98 9.57
N LYS A 34 -10.02 -6.65 10.52
CA LYS A 34 -10.65 -7.61 11.43
C LYS A 34 -11.78 -6.98 12.25
N ALA A 35 -11.56 -5.78 12.80
CA ALA A 35 -12.57 -5.07 13.59
C ALA A 35 -13.82 -4.67 12.77
N ASN A 36 -13.66 -4.46 11.46
CA ASN A 36 -14.74 -4.10 10.54
C ASN A 36 -15.32 -5.31 9.77
N GLY A 37 -14.89 -6.54 10.09
CA GLY A 37 -15.34 -7.74 9.38
C GLY A 37 -14.90 -7.79 7.91
N VAL A 38 -13.87 -7.02 7.53
CA VAL A 38 -13.33 -7.00 6.17
C VAL A 38 -12.30 -8.12 6.01
N PRO A 39 -12.28 -8.86 4.89
CA PRO A 39 -11.29 -9.91 4.64
C PRO A 39 -9.85 -9.39 4.72
N ASP A 40 -8.95 -10.16 5.31
CA ASP A 40 -7.54 -9.79 5.48
C ASP A 40 -6.84 -9.53 4.14
N ASP A 41 -7.20 -10.30 3.11
CA ASP A 41 -6.66 -10.16 1.74
C ASP A 41 -6.95 -8.78 1.12
N PHE A 42 -7.93 -8.04 1.65
CA PHE A 42 -8.24 -6.70 1.17
C PHE A 42 -7.01 -5.78 1.22
N LYS A 43 -6.09 -5.97 2.19
CA LYS A 43 -4.86 -5.18 2.31
C LYS A 43 -3.97 -5.20 1.06
N TYR A 44 -4.05 -6.25 0.25
CA TYR A 44 -3.24 -6.37 -0.97
C TYR A 44 -3.67 -5.39 -2.07
N LEU A 45 -4.91 -4.88 -2.05
CA LEU A 45 -5.32 -3.82 -2.98
C LEU A 45 -4.45 -2.57 -2.82
N MET A 46 -4.04 -2.22 -1.59
CA MET A 46 -3.13 -1.09 -1.39
C MET A 46 -1.77 -1.25 -2.10
N VAL A 47 -1.33 -2.50 -2.32
CA VAL A 47 -0.11 -2.82 -3.06
C VAL A 47 -0.31 -2.48 -4.54
N ILE A 48 -1.43 -2.91 -5.12
CA ILE A 48 -1.77 -2.70 -6.53
C ILE A 48 -2.06 -1.21 -6.82
N GLU A 49 -2.83 -0.56 -5.95
CA GLU A 49 -3.35 0.79 -6.19
C GLU A 49 -2.30 1.89 -5.97
N SER A 50 -1.50 1.78 -4.90
CA SER A 50 -0.61 2.87 -4.50
C SER A 50 0.84 2.44 -4.30
N ASN A 51 1.18 1.15 -4.49
CA ASN A 51 2.46 0.61 -4.04
C ASN A 51 2.72 0.91 -2.55
N LEU A 52 1.66 0.87 -1.73
CA LEU A 52 1.66 1.25 -0.32
C LEU A 52 2.19 2.66 -0.05
N ASN A 53 1.94 3.59 -0.98
CA ASN A 53 2.33 4.98 -0.85
C ASN A 53 1.16 5.83 -0.33
N ALA A 54 1.22 6.20 0.95
CA ALA A 54 0.16 6.99 1.59
C ALA A 54 -0.04 8.40 0.98
N ILE A 55 0.93 8.93 0.23
CA ILE A 55 0.80 10.21 -0.48
C ILE A 55 0.51 10.06 -1.98
N ALA A 56 0.19 8.85 -2.45
CA ALA A 56 -0.14 8.61 -3.85
C ALA A 56 -1.36 9.45 -4.27
N ARG A 57 -1.26 10.08 -5.44
CA ARG A 57 -2.34 10.85 -6.07
C ARG A 57 -2.38 10.54 -7.57
N SER A 58 -3.54 10.15 -8.08
CA SER A 58 -3.73 9.94 -9.52
C SER A 58 -4.08 11.25 -10.23
N PRO A 59 -3.86 11.35 -11.55
CA PRO A 59 -4.31 12.49 -12.35
C PRO A 59 -5.83 12.71 -12.31
N ALA A 60 -6.61 11.64 -12.10
CA ALA A 60 -8.06 11.68 -11.97
C ALA A 60 -8.54 12.12 -10.58
N GLY A 61 -7.64 12.25 -9.61
CA GLY A 61 -7.93 12.76 -8.27
C GLY A 61 -8.00 11.70 -7.16
N ALA A 62 -7.83 10.42 -7.47
CA ALA A 62 -7.75 9.34 -6.48
C ALA A 62 -6.56 9.56 -5.54
N ALA A 63 -6.71 9.29 -4.24
CA ALA A 63 -5.67 9.58 -3.25
C ALA A 63 -5.50 8.50 -2.17
N GLY A 64 -4.29 8.45 -1.60
CA GLY A 64 -3.96 7.61 -0.46
C GLY A 64 -3.66 6.15 -0.81
N LEU A 65 -3.55 5.32 0.24
CA LEU A 65 -3.17 3.91 0.14
C LEU A 65 -4.13 3.08 -0.75
N TRP A 66 -5.41 3.40 -0.67
CA TRP A 66 -6.49 2.70 -1.37
C TRP A 66 -6.92 3.39 -2.68
N GLN A 67 -6.30 4.53 -3.04
CA GLN A 67 -6.70 5.34 -4.18
C GLN A 67 -8.21 5.67 -4.18
N PHE A 68 -8.74 6.10 -3.03
CA PHE A 68 -10.14 6.52 -2.97
C PHE A 68 -10.34 7.85 -3.69
N MET A 69 -11.48 7.96 -4.38
CA MET A 69 -11.90 9.18 -5.05
C MET A 69 -12.43 10.19 -4.03
N PRO A 70 -12.06 11.48 -4.10
CA PRO A 70 -12.51 12.52 -3.16
C PRO A 70 -14.02 12.77 -3.17
N ALA A 71 -14.70 12.41 -4.26
CA ALA A 71 -16.15 12.45 -4.36
C ALA A 71 -16.77 11.32 -3.51
N THR A 72 -16.31 10.09 -3.71
CA THR A 72 -16.77 8.89 -3.00
C THR A 72 -16.40 8.92 -1.52
N GLY A 73 -15.21 9.43 -1.16
CA GLY A 73 -14.78 9.55 0.23
C GLY A 73 -15.59 10.54 1.06
N ARG A 74 -16.32 11.47 0.43
CA ARG A 74 -17.26 12.39 1.11
C ARG A 74 -18.67 11.80 1.27
N GLU A 75 -19.06 10.86 0.41
CA GLU A 75 -20.39 10.23 0.47
C GLU A 75 -20.45 9.11 1.52
N PHE A 76 -19.32 8.45 1.81
CA PHE A 76 -19.23 7.34 2.76
C PHE A 76 -18.39 7.66 4.01
N GLY A 77 -18.01 8.94 4.20
CA GLY A 77 -17.17 9.42 5.31
C GLY A 77 -17.98 9.87 6.52
#